data_AF-A0A2N3GBH2-F1
#
_entry.id   AF-A0A2N3GBH2-F1
#
_cell.length_a   1.000
_cell.length_b   1.000
_cell.length_c   1.000
_cell.angle_alpha   90.00
_cell.angle_beta   90.00
_cell.angle_gamma   90.00
#
_symmetry.space_group_name_H-M   'P 1'
#
loop_
_entity.id
_entity.type
_entity.pdbx_description
1 polymer ?
#
loop_
_entity_poly.entity_id
_entity_poly.type
_entity_poly.pdbx_seq_one_letter_code
_entity_poly.pdbx_strand_id
1 'polypeptide(L)'
;AVIEVTLRASTEEGILGLDLTTAPLDEIGRQSVAVAEKWSETAGVSQGVDDMSEALGRLEEATRDIAAARVAEALLRLDEATRMRVLAFSLQGDSTGARMQGMFDVIAQMSPSALARLLSLVAMQAGVEPSRMATAMSLPPEVTKQIMMLLAPSPCSETECGIPETPDAVDIQAELSAVDDESDLEAQKVLSAPSLSAGRALATTVAISRRRPDVDSVRALAQALPGAARDGSFEQVREALRRLDELDSDPSLALEVQQARATLQDPAILADVCKAPINNAGAAMAGEILKVAGAAGAEALLNFYIEATETQKSLFGPVIRGMGESLLTVASRRIRTGDSSSAIAVLRLLPLLGDKRVVPLLLQALENLDAPVRRTAIAALADLPGSEGKEALVKALAHWDPETRRFAIREIGRVRAEKALPALVRILEDINFLERNHELKKEVIKSLESIGSADALPVLRRWAGRRFMVGRKNKELRFLAQRAVEHLSEHQR
;
A
#
# COMPACT_ATOMS: atom_id res chain seq x y z
N ALA A 1 22.96 -13.58 -37.15
CA ALA A 1 23.67 -13.94 -35.91
C ALA A 1 22.76 -13.58 -34.74
N VAL A 2 21.92 -14.53 -34.34
CA VAL A 2 21.19 -14.44 -33.07
C VAL A 2 22.16 -15.01 -32.04
N ILE A 3 22.67 -14.16 -31.15
CA ILE A 3 23.47 -14.62 -30.02
C ILE A 3 22.45 -14.95 -28.94
N GLU A 4 22.14 -16.24 -28.80
CA GLU A 4 21.52 -16.75 -27.57
C GLU A 4 22.54 -16.60 -26.45
N VAL A 5 22.35 -15.57 -25.62
CA VAL A 5 23.04 -15.48 -24.33
C VAL A 5 22.29 -16.41 -23.38
N THR A 6 22.80 -17.62 -23.22
CA THR A 6 22.38 -18.52 -22.16
C THR A 6 22.82 -17.91 -20.82
N LEU A 7 21.86 -17.32 -20.09
CA LEU A 7 21.99 -17.08 -18.66
C LEU A 7 22.10 -18.46 -18.00
N ARG A 8 23.33 -18.96 -17.84
CA ARG A 8 23.60 -19.97 -16.81
C ARG A 8 23.28 -19.30 -15.48
N ALA A 9 22.19 -19.71 -14.85
CA ALA A 9 21.99 -19.46 -13.43
C ALA A 9 23.20 -20.05 -12.72
N SER A 10 24.11 -19.18 -12.26
CA SER A 10 25.14 -19.59 -11.32
C SER A 10 24.39 -20.02 -10.07
N THR A 11 24.44 -21.31 -9.74
CA THR A 11 23.99 -21.80 -8.44
C THR A 11 25.03 -21.39 -7.40
N GLU A 12 25.12 -20.09 -7.15
CA GLU A 12 25.91 -19.52 -6.07
C GLU A 12 24.98 -19.29 -4.90
N GLU A 13 24.82 -20.36 -4.12
CA GLU A 13 24.17 -20.33 -2.83
C GLU A 13 24.89 -19.30 -1.93
N GLY A 14 24.15 -18.30 -1.46
CA GLY A 14 24.64 -17.30 -0.51
C GLY A 14 24.70 -17.87 0.91
N ILE A 15 24.37 -17.07 1.92
CA ILE A 15 24.51 -17.49 3.33
C ILE A 15 23.65 -18.73 3.59
N LEU A 16 24.28 -19.83 3.99
CA LEU A 16 23.60 -21.07 4.38
C LEU A 16 22.61 -21.62 3.32
N GLY A 17 22.92 -21.46 2.03
CA GLY A 17 22.04 -21.95 0.95
C GLY A 17 21.05 -20.90 0.43
N LEU A 18 20.99 -19.72 1.05
CA LEU A 18 20.05 -18.66 0.70
C LEU A 18 20.63 -17.74 -0.38
N ASP A 19 19.88 -17.53 -1.47
CA ASP A 19 20.25 -16.56 -2.51
C ASP A 19 20.06 -15.11 -2.01
N LEU A 20 21.16 -14.44 -1.69
CA LEU A 20 21.17 -13.06 -1.18
C LEU A 20 20.68 -12.02 -2.20
N THR A 21 20.58 -12.37 -3.48
CA THR A 21 20.16 -11.45 -4.55
C THR A 21 18.65 -11.46 -4.78
N THR A 22 17.98 -12.59 -4.49
CA THR A 22 16.54 -12.74 -4.74
C THR A 22 15.70 -13.06 -3.51
N ALA A 23 16.28 -13.59 -2.42
CA ALA A 23 15.52 -14.00 -1.24
C ALA A 23 14.82 -12.82 -0.53
N PRO A 24 13.70 -13.06 0.19
CA PRO A 24 13.04 -12.02 0.98
C PRO A 24 13.96 -11.42 2.06
N LEU A 25 13.86 -10.11 2.28
CA LEU A 25 14.73 -9.40 3.24
C LEU A 25 14.58 -9.89 4.68
N ASP A 26 13.38 -10.34 5.08
CA ASP A 26 13.14 -10.91 6.42
C ASP A 26 13.87 -12.25 6.62
N GLU A 27 14.09 -12.99 5.53
CA GLU A 27 14.83 -14.25 5.56
C GLU A 27 16.35 -13.99 5.57
N ILE A 28 16.81 -13.04 4.75
CA ILE A 28 18.20 -12.57 4.76
C ILE A 28 18.58 -12.02 6.14
N GLY A 29 17.72 -11.23 6.77
CA GLY A 29 17.94 -10.66 8.10
C GLY A 29 18.08 -11.75 9.17
N ARG A 30 17.18 -12.75 9.19
CA ARG A 30 17.26 -13.88 10.12
C ARG A 30 18.54 -14.69 9.96
N GLN A 31 18.94 -15.00 8.72
CA GLN A 31 20.20 -15.73 8.46
C GLN A 31 21.43 -14.91 8.84
N SER A 32 21.41 -13.60 8.62
CA SER A 32 22.51 -12.70 9.00
C SER A 32 22.71 -12.66 10.52
N VAL A 33 21.63 -12.68 11.30
CA VAL A 33 21.69 -12.82 12.77
C VAL A 33 22.27 -14.17 13.16
N ALA A 34 21.78 -15.26 12.57
CA ALA A 34 22.23 -16.62 12.89
C ALA A 34 23.73 -16.82 12.63
N VAL A 35 24.26 -16.25 11.54
CA VAL A 35 25.71 -16.31 11.26
C VAL A 35 26.51 -15.48 12.26
N ALA A 36 26.04 -14.28 12.64
CA ALA A 36 26.72 -13.48 13.64
C ALA A 36 26.73 -14.17 15.02
N GLU A 37 25.63 -14.82 15.41
CA GLU A 37 25.55 -15.64 16.62
C GLU A 37 26.52 -16.83 16.56
N LYS A 38 26.54 -17.58 15.46
CA LYS A 38 27.49 -18.70 15.23
C LYS A 38 28.95 -18.23 15.28
N TRP A 39 29.25 -17.04 14.73
CA TRP A 39 30.57 -16.43 14.84
C TRP A 39 30.92 -16.19 16.31
N SER A 40 30.04 -15.58 17.09
CA SER A 40 30.27 -15.31 18.52
C SER A 40 30.46 -16.59 19.35
N GLU A 41 29.74 -17.67 19.03
CA GLU A 41 29.86 -18.97 19.72
C GLU A 41 31.20 -19.67 19.45
N THR A 42 31.78 -19.44 18.27
CA THR A 42 33.06 -20.05 17.85
C THR A 42 34.25 -19.14 18.11
N ALA A 43 34.02 -17.83 18.23
CA ALA A 43 35.01 -16.83 18.55
C ALA A 43 35.67 -17.13 19.91
N GLY A 44 36.99 -17.32 19.89
CA GLY A 44 37.82 -17.58 21.08
C GLY A 44 38.16 -19.05 21.35
N VAL A 45 37.52 -20.02 20.68
CA VAL A 45 37.82 -21.46 20.84
C VAL A 45 38.63 -22.01 19.67
N SER A 46 38.35 -21.57 18.44
CA SER A 46 39.06 -21.95 17.22
C SER A 46 39.15 -20.78 16.24
N GLN A 47 39.81 -20.99 15.09
CA GLN A 47 39.74 -20.04 13.98
C GLN A 47 38.27 -19.96 13.51
N GLY A 48 37.71 -18.76 13.51
CA GLY A 48 36.31 -18.52 13.17
C GLY A 48 36.09 -18.68 11.66
N VAL A 49 34.94 -19.20 11.26
CA VAL A 49 34.53 -19.24 9.84
C VAL A 49 33.65 -18.04 9.56
N ASP A 50 34.11 -17.12 8.71
CA ASP A 50 33.34 -15.97 8.28
C ASP A 50 32.39 -16.39 7.14
N ASP A 51 31.27 -17.04 7.49
CA ASP A 51 30.30 -17.55 6.50
C ASP A 51 29.73 -16.40 5.64
N MET A 52 29.70 -15.16 6.14
CA MET A 52 29.26 -13.98 5.39
C MET A 52 30.27 -13.60 4.32
N SER A 53 31.55 -13.52 4.67
CA SER A 53 32.63 -13.24 3.72
C SER A 53 32.75 -14.35 2.68
N GLU A 54 32.54 -15.61 3.07
CA GLU A 54 32.55 -16.75 2.14
C GLU A 54 31.36 -16.67 1.17
N ALA A 55 30.16 -16.38 1.66
CA ALA A 55 28.96 -16.24 0.83
C ALA A 55 29.09 -15.09 -0.18
N LEU A 56 29.58 -13.92 0.24
CA LEU A 56 29.80 -12.77 -0.64
C LEU A 56 30.98 -13.00 -1.61
N GLY A 57 32.01 -13.73 -1.17
CA GLY A 57 33.19 -14.04 -1.96
C GLY A 57 32.92 -15.00 -3.12
N ARG A 58 31.90 -15.85 -3.01
CA ARG A 58 31.45 -16.75 -4.08
C ARG A 58 30.81 -16.00 -5.25
N LEU A 59 30.25 -14.80 -4.99
CA LEU A 59 29.56 -13.99 -5.99
C LEU A 59 30.54 -13.23 -6.91
N GLU A 60 30.14 -13.07 -8.18
CA GLU A 60 30.75 -12.12 -9.12
C GLU A 60 30.77 -10.69 -8.55
N GLU A 61 31.78 -9.89 -8.90
CA GLU A 61 32.04 -8.56 -8.31
C GLU A 61 30.81 -7.63 -8.35
N ALA A 62 30.11 -7.54 -9.48
CA ALA A 62 28.90 -6.71 -9.61
C ALA A 62 27.72 -7.24 -8.78
N THR A 63 27.65 -8.55 -8.57
CA THR A 63 26.58 -9.21 -7.81
C THR A 63 26.84 -9.13 -6.30
N ARG A 64 28.10 -9.07 -5.89
CA ARG A 64 28.54 -8.93 -4.50
C ARG A 64 28.05 -7.63 -3.87
N ASP A 65 28.16 -6.51 -4.58
CA ASP A 65 27.71 -5.20 -4.09
C ASP A 65 26.20 -5.17 -3.90
N ILE A 66 25.45 -5.76 -4.83
CA ILE A 66 23.99 -5.89 -4.74
C ILE A 66 23.61 -6.76 -3.54
N ALA A 67 24.25 -7.91 -3.36
CA ALA A 67 24.01 -8.79 -2.22
C ALA A 67 24.33 -8.08 -0.90
N ALA A 68 25.49 -7.41 -0.78
CA ALA A 68 25.90 -6.69 0.42
C ALA A 68 24.92 -5.55 0.77
N ALA A 69 24.45 -4.79 -0.23
CA ALA A 69 23.45 -3.74 -0.03
C ALA A 69 22.11 -4.31 0.45
N ARG A 70 21.66 -5.44 -0.10
CA ARG A 70 20.42 -6.10 0.36
C ARG A 70 20.54 -6.64 1.78
N VAL A 71 21.69 -7.20 2.16
CA VAL A 71 21.94 -7.63 3.54
C VAL A 71 21.92 -6.41 4.49
N ALA A 72 22.52 -5.28 4.10
CA ALA A 72 22.49 -4.05 4.88
C ALA A 72 21.05 -3.52 5.06
N GLU A 73 20.23 -3.55 4.00
CA GLU A 73 18.82 -3.20 4.06
C GLU A 73 18.04 -4.14 5.00
N ALA A 74 18.29 -5.45 4.92
CA ALA A 74 17.68 -6.43 5.79
C ALA A 74 18.03 -6.19 7.28
N LEU A 75 19.29 -5.87 7.57
CA LEU A 75 19.72 -5.51 8.92
C LEU A 75 19.01 -4.25 9.42
N LEU A 76 18.82 -3.22 8.59
CA LEU A 76 18.12 -1.98 8.96
C LEU A 76 16.64 -2.19 9.32
N ARG A 77 16.02 -3.27 8.84
CA ARG A 77 14.63 -3.64 9.19
C ARG A 77 14.50 -4.37 10.53
N LEU A 78 15.61 -4.80 11.13
CA LEU A 78 15.62 -5.43 12.46
C LEU A 78 15.48 -4.39 13.57
N ASP A 79 14.97 -4.83 14.72
CA ASP A 79 14.90 -4.00 15.92
C ASP A 79 16.32 -3.55 16.38
N GLU A 80 16.38 -2.43 17.10
CA GLU A 80 17.64 -1.82 17.53
C GLU A 80 18.48 -2.76 18.41
N ALA A 81 17.85 -3.52 19.31
CA ALA A 81 18.55 -4.44 20.19
C ALA A 81 19.19 -5.60 19.40
N THR A 82 18.49 -6.14 18.40
CA THR A 82 19.04 -7.18 17.53
C THR A 82 20.18 -6.66 16.65
N ARG A 83 20.07 -5.45 16.09
CA ARG A 83 21.20 -4.84 15.33
C ARG A 83 22.43 -4.61 16.19
N MET A 84 22.24 -4.14 17.43
CA MET A 84 23.33 -3.97 18.39
C MET A 84 24.01 -5.30 18.70
N ARG A 85 23.23 -6.39 18.90
CA ARG A 85 23.78 -7.74 19.11
C ARG A 85 24.59 -8.22 17.92
N VAL A 86 24.10 -8.06 16.69
CA VAL A 86 24.83 -8.46 15.47
C VAL A 86 26.18 -7.76 15.39
N LEU A 87 26.22 -6.44 15.55
CA LEU A 87 27.48 -5.69 15.52
C LEU A 87 28.42 -6.12 16.67
N ALA A 88 27.88 -6.28 17.88
CA ALA A 88 28.67 -6.71 19.04
C ALA A 88 29.29 -8.10 18.83
N PHE A 89 28.55 -9.04 18.23
CA PHE A 89 29.04 -10.37 17.91
C PHE A 89 30.13 -10.35 16.84
N SER A 90 29.95 -9.57 15.76
CA SER A 90 30.95 -9.45 14.68
C SER A 90 32.25 -8.77 15.12
N LEU A 91 32.21 -7.96 16.18
CA LEU A 91 33.38 -7.32 16.77
C LEU A 91 34.23 -8.26 17.66
N GLN A 92 33.71 -9.44 18.02
CA GLN A 92 34.46 -10.43 18.78
C GLN A 92 35.56 -11.04 17.91
N GLY A 93 36.78 -11.06 18.44
CA GLY A 93 37.93 -11.67 17.78
C GLY A 93 37.94 -13.18 17.96
N ASP A 94 38.33 -13.91 16.92
CA ASP A 94 38.61 -15.35 17.00
C ASP A 94 39.94 -15.63 17.73
N SER A 95 40.40 -16.88 17.76
CA SER A 95 41.67 -17.25 18.42
C SER A 95 42.92 -16.58 17.81
N THR A 96 42.81 -16.03 16.60
CA THR A 96 43.88 -15.28 15.92
C THR A 96 43.71 -13.76 16.06
N GLY A 97 42.62 -13.30 16.67
CA GLY A 97 42.25 -11.89 16.78
C GLY A 97 41.56 -11.34 15.53
N ALA A 98 41.25 -12.18 14.54
CA ALA A 98 40.48 -11.80 13.36
C ALA A 98 39.02 -11.59 13.73
N ARG A 99 38.37 -10.62 13.08
CA ARG A 99 36.96 -10.28 13.27
C ARG A 99 36.16 -10.68 12.04
N MET A 100 34.84 -10.62 12.13
CA MET A 100 33.94 -10.99 11.05
C MET A 100 33.90 -9.91 9.94
N GLN A 101 34.88 -9.95 9.05
CA GLN A 101 35.09 -8.94 8.01
C GLN A 101 33.90 -8.84 7.05
N GLY A 102 33.29 -9.96 6.68
CA GLY A 102 32.13 -9.97 5.78
C GLY A 102 30.95 -9.16 6.33
N MET A 103 30.76 -9.13 7.65
CA MET A 103 29.73 -8.30 8.26
C MET A 103 30.10 -6.82 8.28
N PHE A 104 31.38 -6.48 8.37
CA PHE A 104 31.82 -5.08 8.27
C PHE A 104 31.65 -4.53 6.86
N ASP A 105 31.90 -5.34 5.84
CA ASP A 105 31.70 -4.96 4.44
C ASP A 105 30.21 -4.68 4.16
N VAL A 106 29.32 -5.47 4.77
CA VAL A 106 27.86 -5.24 4.74
C VAL A 106 27.48 -3.97 5.50
N ILE A 107 27.94 -3.82 6.74
CA ILE A 107 27.61 -2.67 7.59
C ILE A 107 28.14 -1.36 7.00
N ALA A 108 29.25 -1.40 6.26
CA ALA A 108 29.80 -0.25 5.53
C ALA A 108 28.85 0.28 4.43
N GLN A 109 27.90 -0.54 3.96
CA GLN A 109 26.86 -0.13 2.99
C GLN A 109 25.67 0.57 3.67
N MET A 110 25.61 0.61 5.00
CA MET A 110 24.59 1.39 5.73
C MET A 110 24.84 2.90 5.60
N SER A 111 23.78 3.70 5.78
CA SER A 111 23.94 5.15 5.85
C SER A 111 24.89 5.57 7.00
N PRO A 112 25.77 6.57 6.80
CA PRO A 112 26.74 7.02 7.80
C PRO A 112 26.12 7.38 9.14
N SER A 113 24.91 7.97 9.14
CA SER A 113 24.17 8.34 10.35
C SER A 113 23.66 7.12 11.13
N ALA A 114 23.11 6.12 10.44
CA ALA A 114 22.66 4.88 11.08
C ALA A 114 23.84 4.12 11.68
N LEU A 115 24.97 4.07 10.97
CA LEU A 115 26.20 3.45 11.44
C LEU A 115 26.79 4.18 12.65
N ALA A 116 26.86 5.52 12.61
CA ALA A 116 27.34 6.32 13.75
C ALA A 116 26.46 6.11 15.00
N ARG A 117 25.14 6.02 14.84
CA ARG A 117 24.20 5.73 15.95
C ARG A 117 24.43 4.33 16.51
N LEU A 118 24.50 3.31 15.65
CA LEU A 118 24.73 1.92 16.03
C LEU A 118 26.05 1.77 16.79
N LEU A 119 27.13 2.38 16.27
CA LEU A 119 28.44 2.40 16.90
C LEU A 119 28.40 3.08 18.27
N SER A 120 27.72 4.22 18.37
CA SER A 120 27.59 4.95 19.64
C SER A 120 26.90 4.09 20.71
N LEU A 121 25.82 3.39 20.35
CA LEU A 121 25.07 2.53 21.28
C LEU A 121 25.89 1.32 21.72
N VAL A 122 26.54 0.62 20.79
CA VAL A 122 27.38 -0.55 21.12
C VAL A 122 28.62 -0.13 21.91
N ALA A 123 29.23 1.00 21.58
CA ALA A 123 30.37 1.56 22.30
C ALA A 123 29.99 1.98 23.73
N MET A 124 28.82 2.61 23.90
CA MET A 124 28.27 2.94 25.23
C MET A 124 28.04 1.67 26.07
N GLN A 125 27.50 0.60 25.48
CA GLN A 125 27.29 -0.67 26.17
C GLN A 125 28.61 -1.37 26.53
N ALA A 126 29.64 -1.23 25.70
CA ALA A 126 30.96 -1.79 25.92
C ALA A 126 31.87 -0.92 26.80
N GLY A 127 31.47 0.32 27.12
CA GLY A 127 32.30 1.29 27.85
C GLY A 127 33.52 1.77 27.07
N VAL A 128 33.43 1.81 25.74
CA VAL A 128 34.52 2.21 24.83
C VAL A 128 34.11 3.47 24.08
N GLU A 129 35.09 4.29 23.67
CA GLU A 129 34.85 5.44 22.80
C GLU A 129 34.37 4.99 21.39
N PRO A 130 33.25 5.53 20.86
CA PRO A 130 32.72 5.15 19.54
C PRO A 130 33.74 5.32 18.40
N SER A 131 34.59 6.34 18.48
CA SER A 131 35.66 6.63 17.51
C SER A 131 36.73 5.54 17.46
N ARG A 132 37.04 4.89 18.59
CA ARG A 132 37.98 3.76 18.65
C ARG A 132 37.38 2.52 17.99
N MET A 133 36.08 2.31 18.16
CA MET A 133 35.36 1.18 17.55
C MET A 133 35.29 1.33 16.02
N ALA A 134 34.95 2.53 15.53
CA ALA A 134 34.92 2.84 14.10
C ALA A 134 36.29 2.63 13.42
N THR A 135 37.38 3.05 14.08
CA THR A 135 38.75 2.88 13.55
C THR A 135 39.16 1.41 13.44
N ALA A 136 38.58 0.54 14.27
CA ALA A 136 38.90 -0.89 14.33
C ALA A 136 38.12 -1.74 13.30
N MET A 137 37.24 -1.14 12.51
CA MET A 137 36.42 -1.82 11.50
C MET A 137 36.96 -1.70 10.06
N SER A 138 38.14 -1.08 9.86
CA SER A 138 38.79 -0.94 8.53
C SER A 138 37.84 -0.45 7.42
N LEU A 139 36.98 0.53 7.73
CA LEU A 139 35.99 1.07 6.81
C LEU A 139 36.63 1.91 5.67
N PRO A 140 35.94 2.11 4.54
CA PRO A 140 36.40 3.02 3.48
C PRO A 140 36.73 4.43 4.01
N PRO A 141 37.74 5.12 3.47
CA PRO A 141 38.23 6.38 4.02
C PRO A 141 37.18 7.50 4.02
N GLU A 142 36.31 7.54 3.01
CA GLU A 142 35.25 8.55 2.90
C GLU A 142 34.14 8.31 3.94
N VAL A 143 33.76 7.05 4.15
CA VAL A 143 32.78 6.64 5.17
C VAL A 143 33.32 6.92 6.57
N THR A 144 34.60 6.60 6.81
CA THR A 144 35.29 6.89 8.07
C THR A 144 35.27 8.38 8.37
N LYS A 145 35.55 9.24 7.39
CA LYS A 145 35.53 10.70 7.57
C LYS A 145 34.13 11.20 7.97
N GLN A 146 33.08 10.72 7.32
CA GLN A 146 31.69 11.11 7.62
C GLN A 146 31.26 10.63 9.01
N ILE A 147 31.58 9.39 9.38
CA ILE A 147 31.29 8.86 10.71
C ILE A 147 32.04 9.65 11.78
N MET A 148 33.31 9.98 11.57
CA MET A 148 34.09 10.75 12.55
C MET A 148 33.56 12.18 12.73
N MET A 149 32.99 12.79 11.68
CA MET A 149 32.29 14.07 11.80
C MET A 149 31.00 13.93 12.62
N LEU A 150 30.27 12.82 12.48
CA LEU A 150 29.04 12.55 13.21
C LEU A 150 29.28 12.12 14.67
N LEU A 151 30.42 11.51 14.96
CA LEU A 151 30.86 11.11 16.29
C LEU A 151 31.65 12.22 17.03
N ALA A 152 31.91 13.35 16.37
CA ALA A 152 32.61 14.47 17.00
C ALA A 152 31.77 15.04 18.14
N PRO A 153 32.39 15.40 19.29
CA PRO A 153 31.67 16.07 20.36
C PRO A 153 31.06 17.37 19.83
N SER A 154 29.83 17.67 20.28
CA SER A 154 29.14 18.91 19.94
C SER A 154 30.04 20.11 20.25
N PRO A 155 30.15 21.11 19.36
CA PRO A 155 31.03 22.26 19.54
C PRO A 155 30.64 23.18 20.71
N CYS A 156 29.46 22.99 21.28
CA CYS A 156 28.95 23.72 22.44
C CYS A 156 28.26 22.73 23.39
N SER A 157 28.35 22.95 24.71
CA SER A 157 27.64 22.13 25.69
C SER A 157 26.13 22.29 25.56
N GLU A 158 25.35 21.32 26.03
CA GLU A 158 23.87 21.39 26.02
C GLU A 158 23.38 22.70 26.67
N THR A 159 24.04 23.14 27.73
CA THR A 159 23.81 24.41 28.42
C THR A 159 24.11 25.64 27.57
N GLU A 160 25.14 25.61 26.73
CA GLU A 160 25.49 26.68 25.79
C GLU A 160 24.55 26.73 24.58
N CYS A 161 23.96 25.59 24.21
CA CYS A 161 22.90 25.49 23.19
C CYS A 161 21.50 25.87 23.71
N GLY A 162 21.39 26.29 24.98
CA GLY A 162 20.12 26.69 25.60
C GLY A 162 19.23 25.52 26.05
N ILE A 163 19.78 24.30 26.14
CA ILE A 163 19.09 23.13 26.68
C ILE A 163 19.33 23.10 28.20
N PRO A 164 18.29 23.21 29.03
CA PRO A 164 18.43 23.22 30.49
C PRO A 164 18.94 21.86 31.01
N GLU A 165 19.83 21.87 32.02
CA GLU A 165 20.47 20.67 32.59
C GLU A 165 19.49 19.65 33.20
N THR A 166 18.28 20.09 33.53
CA THR A 166 17.19 19.23 33.96
C THR A 166 16.00 19.43 33.03
N PRO A 167 15.57 18.39 32.29
CA PRO A 167 14.36 18.48 31.50
C PRO A 167 13.18 18.72 32.42
N ASP A 168 12.45 19.82 32.21
CA ASP A 168 11.22 20.09 32.93
C ASP A 168 10.15 19.11 32.44
N ALA A 169 10.07 17.97 33.10
CA ALA A 169 9.15 16.89 32.74
C ALA A 169 7.68 17.35 32.76
N VAL A 170 7.35 18.42 33.49
CA VAL A 170 5.99 18.97 33.57
C VAL A 170 5.68 19.80 32.32
N ASP A 171 6.62 20.64 31.89
CA ASP A 171 6.48 21.45 30.66
C ASP A 171 6.50 20.56 29.41
N ILE A 172 7.40 19.57 29.37
CA ILE A 172 7.46 18.59 28.28
C ILE A 172 6.16 17.78 28.19
N GLN A 173 5.57 17.41 29.34
CA GLN A 173 4.32 16.67 29.36
C GLN A 173 3.09 17.56 29.07
N ALA A 174 3.17 18.86 29.34
CA ALA A 174 2.16 19.84 28.95
C ALA A 174 2.21 20.16 27.44
N GLU A 175 3.39 20.23 26.83
CA GLU A 175 3.55 20.37 25.37
C GLU A 175 3.11 19.10 24.64
N LEU A 176 3.52 17.91 25.11
CA LEU A 176 3.12 16.61 24.53
C LEU A 176 1.63 16.29 24.66
N SER A 177 0.92 16.92 25.60
CA SER A 177 -0.54 16.75 25.74
C SER A 177 -1.35 17.79 24.96
N ALA A 178 -0.69 18.78 24.36
CA ALA A 178 -1.34 19.85 23.59
C ALA A 178 -1.23 19.65 22.06
N VAL A 179 -0.46 18.66 21.58
CA VAL A 179 -0.19 18.46 20.15
C VAL A 179 -0.42 16.99 19.75
N ASP A 180 -1.34 16.74 18.82
CA ASP A 180 -1.51 15.44 18.15
C ASP A 180 -0.31 15.21 17.20
N ASP A 181 0.74 14.57 17.73
CA ASP A 181 2.13 14.65 17.25
C ASP A 181 2.55 13.74 16.08
N GLU A 182 1.61 13.07 15.38
CA GLU A 182 1.99 12.38 14.12
C GLU A 182 1.92 13.30 12.88
N SER A 183 1.14 14.38 12.94
CA SER A 183 0.94 15.33 11.83
C SER A 183 2.14 16.28 11.64
N ASP A 184 2.65 16.81 12.76
CA ASP A 184 3.55 17.96 12.71
C ASP A 184 5.01 17.58 12.56
N LEU A 185 5.41 16.41 13.07
CA LEU A 185 6.76 15.88 12.83
C LEU A 185 6.95 15.47 11.36
N GLU A 186 5.92 14.95 10.70
CA GLU A 186 5.96 14.72 9.25
C GLU A 186 5.92 16.03 8.45
N ALA A 187 5.11 17.02 8.86
CA ALA A 187 5.11 18.34 8.24
C ALA A 187 6.47 19.06 8.37
N GLN A 188 7.15 18.93 9.52
CA GLN A 188 8.48 19.51 9.75
C GLN A 188 9.58 18.77 8.99
N LYS A 189 9.47 17.45 8.80
CA LYS A 189 10.37 16.68 7.91
C LYS A 189 10.18 17.05 6.43
N VAL A 190 8.95 17.35 5.99
CA VAL A 190 8.66 17.84 4.63
C VAL A 190 9.28 19.23 4.40
N LEU A 191 9.30 20.10 5.42
CA LEU A 191 9.90 21.44 5.36
C LEU A 191 11.44 21.44 5.28
N SER A 192 12.10 20.32 5.61
CA SER A 192 13.56 20.25 5.77
C SER A 192 14.27 19.30 4.78
N ALA A 193 13.55 18.71 3.82
CA ALA A 193 14.11 17.82 2.80
C ALA A 193 14.53 18.56 1.50
N PRO A 194 15.41 17.95 0.66
CA PRO A 194 15.76 18.45 -0.69
C PRO A 194 14.58 18.58 -1.68
N SER A 195 13.38 18.17 -1.27
CA SER A 195 12.06 18.33 -1.93
C SER A 195 11.69 19.77 -2.31
N LEU A 196 12.39 20.77 -1.79
CA LEU A 196 12.16 22.18 -2.10
C LEU A 196 12.88 22.66 -3.37
N SER A 197 13.85 21.93 -3.93
CA SER A 197 14.64 22.44 -5.07
C SER A 197 13.82 22.55 -6.36
N ALA A 198 13.11 21.48 -6.75
CA ALA A 198 12.26 21.49 -7.95
C ALA A 198 11.03 22.37 -7.76
N GLY A 199 10.41 22.35 -6.57
CA GLY A 199 9.30 23.25 -6.23
C GLY A 199 9.69 24.72 -6.31
N ARG A 200 10.85 25.12 -5.77
CA ARG A 200 11.37 26.51 -5.86
C ARG A 200 11.73 26.89 -7.30
N ALA A 201 12.33 25.96 -8.05
CA ALA A 201 12.61 26.17 -9.48
C ALA A 201 11.32 26.43 -10.25
N LEU A 202 10.27 25.63 -10.01
CA LEU A 202 8.95 25.82 -10.63
C LEU A 202 8.30 27.14 -10.21
N ALA A 203 8.36 27.51 -8.93
CA ALA A 203 7.85 28.81 -8.47
C ALA A 203 8.56 29.98 -9.18
N THR A 204 9.87 29.85 -9.41
CA THR A 204 10.66 30.85 -10.14
C THR A 204 10.25 30.92 -11.61
N THR A 205 10.06 29.79 -12.28
CA THR A 205 9.62 29.76 -13.70
C THR A 205 8.20 30.31 -13.86
N VAL A 206 7.30 30.07 -12.91
CA VAL A 206 5.97 30.72 -12.85
C VAL A 206 6.12 32.24 -12.74
N ALA A 207 6.95 32.74 -11.84
CA ALA A 207 7.17 34.18 -11.69
C ALA A 207 7.75 34.82 -12.97
N ILE A 208 8.64 34.12 -13.68
CA ILE A 208 9.18 34.55 -14.98
C ILE A 208 8.07 34.62 -16.02
N SER A 209 7.25 33.58 -16.16
CA SER A 209 6.14 33.53 -17.14
C SER A 209 5.09 34.63 -16.95
N ARG A 210 4.94 35.15 -15.72
CA ARG A 210 4.07 36.31 -15.44
C ARG A 210 4.65 37.61 -15.96
N ARG A 211 5.98 37.76 -15.94
CA ARG A 211 6.69 38.95 -16.45
C ARG A 211 6.89 38.89 -17.96
N ARG A 212 7.07 37.69 -18.52
CA ARG A 212 7.30 37.43 -19.94
C ARG A 212 6.46 36.22 -20.37
N PRO A 213 5.21 36.42 -20.83
CA PRO A 213 4.38 35.35 -21.34
C PRO A 213 4.76 35.04 -22.79
N ASP A 214 5.83 34.28 -22.97
CA ASP A 214 6.32 33.83 -24.28
C ASP A 214 6.49 32.30 -24.33
N VAL A 215 6.76 31.77 -25.52
CA VAL A 215 6.96 30.33 -25.76
C VAL A 215 8.05 29.75 -24.86
N ASP A 216 9.16 30.46 -24.67
CA ASP A 216 10.28 30.00 -23.84
C ASP A 216 9.89 29.88 -22.37
N SER A 217 9.07 30.81 -21.86
CA SER A 217 8.53 30.73 -20.50
C SER A 217 7.61 29.53 -20.31
N VAL A 218 6.78 29.18 -21.31
CA VAL A 218 5.91 28.00 -21.28
C VAL A 218 6.73 26.71 -21.31
N ARG A 219 7.79 26.66 -22.13
CA ARG A 219 8.72 25.52 -22.15
C ARG A 219 9.48 25.36 -20.83
N ALA A 220 9.89 26.45 -20.20
CA ALA A 220 10.51 26.41 -18.88
C ALA A 220 9.56 25.86 -17.81
N LEU A 221 8.26 26.21 -17.87
CA LEU A 221 7.22 25.60 -17.05
C LEU A 221 7.10 24.09 -17.33
N ALA A 222 7.03 23.70 -18.61
CA ALA A 222 6.94 22.30 -19.04
C ALA A 222 8.08 21.43 -18.50
N GLN A 223 9.31 21.97 -18.49
CA GLN A 223 10.50 21.27 -18.00
C GLN A 223 10.53 21.14 -16.47
N ALA A 224 10.04 22.14 -15.74
CA ALA A 224 10.07 22.15 -14.27
C ALA A 224 8.92 21.36 -13.63
N LEU A 225 7.78 21.24 -14.32
CA LEU A 225 6.56 20.57 -13.83
C LEU A 225 6.79 19.12 -13.35
N PRO A 226 7.42 18.23 -14.15
CA PRO A 226 7.66 16.84 -13.74
C PRO A 226 8.40 16.68 -12.43
N GLY A 227 9.49 17.44 -12.23
CA GLY A 227 10.31 17.36 -11.03
C GLY A 227 9.52 17.77 -9.78
N ALA A 228 8.82 18.90 -9.86
CA ALA A 228 8.01 19.38 -8.74
C ALA A 228 6.82 18.44 -8.41
N ALA A 229 6.23 17.79 -9.43
CA ALA A 229 5.17 16.82 -9.22
C ALA A 229 5.65 15.55 -8.52
N ARG A 230 6.82 15.03 -8.90
CA ARG A 230 7.45 13.87 -8.24
C ARG A 230 7.88 14.17 -6.81
N ASP A 231 8.36 15.37 -6.56
CA ASP A 231 8.81 15.82 -5.22
C ASP A 231 7.64 16.16 -4.26
N GLY A 232 6.39 16.02 -4.70
CA GLY A 232 5.22 16.34 -3.87
C GLY A 232 5.01 17.84 -3.63
N SER A 233 5.65 18.73 -4.41
CA SER A 233 5.47 20.19 -4.35
C SER A 233 4.13 20.63 -4.98
N PHE A 234 3.03 20.05 -4.48
CA PHE A 234 1.71 20.15 -5.11
C PHE A 234 1.15 21.56 -5.19
N GLU A 235 1.48 22.44 -4.23
CA GLU A 235 1.07 23.85 -4.27
C GLU A 235 1.69 24.58 -5.46
N GLN A 236 2.99 24.37 -5.70
CA GLN A 236 3.70 24.99 -6.81
C GLN A 236 3.25 24.41 -8.15
N VAL A 237 2.97 23.10 -8.22
CA VAL A 237 2.39 22.46 -9.42
C VAL A 237 1.01 23.02 -9.72
N ARG A 238 0.14 23.18 -8.71
CA ARG A 238 -1.19 23.78 -8.89
C ARG A 238 -1.11 25.21 -9.40
N GLU A 239 -0.21 26.02 -8.85
CA GLU A 239 -0.02 27.39 -9.30
C GLU A 239 0.54 27.47 -10.74
N ALA A 240 1.42 26.54 -11.11
CA ALA A 240 1.90 26.42 -12.49
C ALA A 240 0.79 26.00 -13.46
N LEU A 241 -0.08 25.06 -13.08
CA LEU A 241 -1.25 24.66 -13.86
C LEU A 241 -2.24 25.82 -14.04
N ARG A 242 -2.52 26.56 -12.96
CA ARG A 242 -3.35 27.78 -13.02
C ARG A 242 -2.77 28.81 -13.98
N ARG A 243 -1.43 28.96 -13.98
CA ARG A 243 -0.75 29.86 -14.91
C ARG A 243 -0.83 29.37 -16.36
N LEU A 244 -0.72 28.06 -16.59
CA LEU A 244 -0.92 27.46 -17.91
C LEU A 244 -2.35 27.67 -18.41
N ASP A 245 -3.38 27.61 -17.54
CA ASP A 245 -4.76 27.95 -17.90
C ASP A 245 -4.91 29.41 -18.34
N GLU A 246 -4.24 30.35 -17.67
CA GLU A 246 -4.23 31.76 -18.08
C GLU A 246 -3.59 31.96 -19.46
N LEU A 247 -2.48 31.26 -19.73
CA LEU A 247 -1.73 31.35 -20.98
C LEU A 247 -2.42 30.64 -22.17
N ASP A 248 -3.28 29.65 -21.90
CA ASP A 248 -4.03 28.92 -22.93
C ASP A 248 -5.00 29.81 -23.72
N SER A 249 -5.37 30.96 -23.14
CA SER A 249 -6.22 31.96 -23.81
C SER A 249 -5.54 32.63 -25.01
N ASP A 250 -4.21 32.58 -25.11
CA ASP A 250 -3.44 33.08 -26.25
C ASP A 250 -3.25 31.97 -27.30
N PRO A 251 -3.83 32.10 -28.52
CA PRO A 251 -3.72 31.10 -29.57
C PRO A 251 -2.27 30.79 -29.98
N SER A 252 -1.34 31.72 -29.78
CA SER A 252 0.07 31.53 -30.13
C SER A 252 0.81 30.63 -29.13
N LEU A 253 0.32 30.53 -27.90
CA LEU A 253 0.92 29.73 -26.82
C LEU A 253 0.18 28.40 -26.58
N ALA A 254 -1.06 28.28 -27.06
CA ALA A 254 -1.94 27.12 -26.81
C ALA A 254 -1.27 25.76 -27.09
N LEU A 255 -0.52 25.62 -28.19
CA LEU A 255 0.17 24.37 -28.52
C LEU A 255 1.23 24.00 -27.47
N GLU A 256 2.04 24.98 -27.05
CA GLU A 256 3.11 24.78 -26.07
C GLU A 256 2.51 24.55 -24.68
N VAL A 257 1.39 25.20 -24.35
CA VAL A 257 0.63 24.96 -23.12
C VAL A 257 0.09 23.52 -23.08
N GLN A 258 -0.46 23.04 -24.20
CA GLN A 258 -0.94 21.67 -24.31
C GLN A 258 0.21 20.66 -24.14
N GLN A 259 1.37 20.92 -24.75
CA GLN A 259 2.57 20.10 -24.58
C GLN A 259 3.07 20.12 -23.13
N ALA A 260 3.05 21.29 -22.47
CA ALA A 260 3.43 21.42 -21.06
C ALA A 260 2.53 20.59 -20.14
N ARG A 261 1.22 20.52 -20.40
CA ARG A 261 0.31 19.65 -19.64
C ARG A 261 0.52 18.17 -19.94
N ALA A 262 0.85 17.84 -21.18
CA ALA A 262 1.08 16.45 -21.58
C ALA A 262 2.27 15.82 -20.83
N THR A 263 3.23 16.61 -20.34
CA THR A 263 4.33 16.10 -19.52
C THR A 263 3.85 15.48 -18.21
N LEU A 264 2.74 15.97 -17.63
CA LEU A 264 2.14 15.40 -16.42
C LEU A 264 1.34 14.13 -16.67
N GLN A 265 1.11 13.74 -17.93
CA GLN A 265 0.38 12.50 -18.26
C GLN A 265 1.29 11.25 -18.21
N ASP A 266 2.59 11.42 -17.95
CA ASP A 266 3.53 10.32 -17.78
C ASP A 266 3.10 9.40 -16.61
N PRO A 267 2.86 8.11 -16.85
CA PRO A 267 2.46 7.16 -15.82
C PRO A 267 3.40 7.10 -14.61
N ALA A 268 4.71 7.28 -14.81
CA ALA A 268 5.68 7.27 -13.71
C ALA A 268 5.48 8.47 -12.79
N ILE A 269 5.29 9.67 -13.37
CA ILE A 269 5.01 10.89 -12.59
C ILE A 269 3.70 10.73 -11.83
N LEU A 270 2.65 10.26 -12.50
CA LEU A 270 1.34 10.10 -11.86
C LEU A 270 1.35 9.06 -10.74
N ALA A 271 2.17 8.02 -10.84
CA ALA A 271 2.38 7.06 -9.76
C ALA A 271 3.03 7.72 -8.54
N ASP A 272 4.03 8.57 -8.75
CA ASP A 272 4.67 9.33 -7.67
C ASP A 272 3.70 10.33 -7.03
N VAL A 273 2.89 11.02 -7.85
CA VAL A 273 1.82 11.94 -7.39
C VAL A 273 0.79 11.22 -6.53
N CYS A 274 0.47 9.96 -6.81
CA CYS A 274 -0.43 9.17 -5.96
C CYS A 274 0.22 8.76 -4.62
N LYS A 275 1.55 8.54 -4.59
CA LYS A 275 2.27 8.04 -3.41
C LYS A 275 2.72 9.13 -2.44
N ALA A 276 3.03 10.32 -2.95
CA ALA A 276 3.59 11.41 -2.17
C ALA A 276 2.67 12.05 -1.10
N PRO A 277 1.33 12.06 -1.22
CA PRO A 277 0.47 12.65 -0.20
C PRO A 277 0.45 11.85 1.12
N ILE A 278 0.81 12.53 2.22
CA ILE A 278 0.71 12.01 3.60
C ILE A 278 -0.58 12.43 4.32
N ASN A 279 -1.24 13.51 3.85
CA ASN A 279 -2.42 14.08 4.49
C ASN A 279 -3.53 14.41 3.49
N ASN A 280 -4.72 14.75 4.01
CA ASN A 280 -5.91 15.04 3.20
C ASN A 280 -5.71 16.25 2.26
N ALA A 281 -4.97 17.27 2.70
CA ALA A 281 -4.72 18.47 1.89
C ALA A 281 -3.82 18.14 0.68
N GLY A 282 -2.73 17.40 0.90
CA GLY A 282 -1.87 16.87 -0.15
C GLY A 282 -2.63 15.99 -1.12
N ALA A 283 -3.48 15.09 -0.63
CA ALA A 283 -4.25 14.19 -1.47
C ALA A 283 -5.29 14.94 -2.31
N ALA A 284 -5.91 16.00 -1.77
CA ALA A 284 -6.80 16.87 -2.53
C ALA A 284 -6.07 17.56 -3.69
N MET A 285 -4.87 18.10 -3.43
CA MET A 285 -4.05 18.77 -4.46
C MET A 285 -3.51 17.78 -5.51
N ALA A 286 -3.03 16.60 -5.09
CA ALA A 286 -2.69 15.51 -6.00
C ALA A 286 -3.90 15.11 -6.87
N GLY A 287 -5.09 15.09 -6.28
CA GLY A 287 -6.34 14.83 -6.99
C GLY A 287 -6.68 15.86 -8.07
N GLU A 288 -6.32 17.13 -7.89
CA GLU A 288 -6.46 18.15 -8.95
C GLU A 288 -5.54 17.84 -10.14
N ILE A 289 -4.28 17.45 -9.86
CA ILE A 289 -3.31 17.05 -10.90
C ILE A 289 -3.82 15.81 -11.66
N LEU A 290 -4.30 14.80 -10.93
CA LEU A 290 -4.87 13.58 -11.52
C LEU A 290 -6.08 13.88 -12.41
N LYS A 291 -6.95 14.82 -11.99
CA LYS A 291 -8.09 15.27 -12.80
C LYS A 291 -7.65 15.93 -14.11
N VAL A 292 -6.62 16.77 -14.07
CA VAL A 292 -6.05 17.41 -15.27
C VAL A 292 -5.44 16.38 -16.21
N ALA A 293 -4.83 15.32 -15.68
CA ALA A 293 -4.31 14.20 -16.47
C ALA A 293 -5.41 13.28 -17.06
N GLY A 294 -6.68 13.45 -16.65
CA GLY A 294 -7.83 12.76 -17.22
C GLY A 294 -7.74 11.24 -17.10
N ALA A 295 -7.81 10.54 -18.25
CA ALA A 295 -7.76 9.08 -18.29
C ALA A 295 -6.44 8.50 -17.76
N ALA A 296 -5.31 9.18 -18.01
CA ALA A 296 -4.01 8.75 -17.48
C ALA A 296 -3.97 8.85 -15.95
N GLY A 297 -4.52 9.94 -15.40
CA GLY A 297 -4.67 10.10 -13.94
C GLY A 297 -5.59 9.06 -13.32
N ALA A 298 -6.70 8.72 -14.00
CA ALA A 298 -7.60 7.66 -13.55
C ALA A 298 -6.95 6.27 -13.56
N GLU A 299 -6.16 5.93 -14.58
CA GLU A 299 -5.37 4.68 -14.62
C GLU A 299 -4.33 4.64 -13.50
N ALA A 300 -3.60 5.73 -13.28
CA ALA A 300 -2.60 5.82 -12.21
C ALA A 300 -3.23 5.67 -10.82
N LEU A 301 -4.37 6.33 -10.58
CA LEU A 301 -5.10 6.22 -9.32
C LEU A 301 -5.62 4.79 -9.09
N LEU A 302 -6.13 4.13 -10.13
CA LEU A 302 -6.58 2.74 -10.03
C LEU A 302 -5.43 1.78 -9.71
N ASN A 303 -4.27 1.95 -10.35
CA ASN A 303 -3.08 1.14 -10.05
C ASN A 303 -2.59 1.35 -8.62
N PHE A 304 -2.51 2.60 -8.17
CA PHE A 304 -2.14 2.91 -6.81
C PHE A 304 -3.12 2.29 -5.79
N TYR A 305 -4.42 2.39 -6.05
CA TYR A 305 -5.45 1.90 -5.13
C TYR A 305 -5.40 0.38 -4.90
N ILE A 306 -4.86 -0.39 -5.85
CA ILE A 306 -4.67 -1.84 -5.72
C ILE A 306 -3.69 -2.16 -4.59
N GLU A 307 -2.60 -1.41 -4.50
CA GLU A 307 -1.49 -1.65 -3.58
C GLU A 307 -1.56 -0.78 -2.31
N ALA A 308 -2.45 0.20 -2.29
CA ALA A 308 -2.59 1.18 -1.22
C ALA A 308 -3.03 0.57 0.12
N THR A 309 -2.52 1.13 1.22
CA THR A 309 -2.98 0.87 2.59
C THR A 309 -4.37 1.46 2.83
N GLU A 310 -5.07 1.02 3.88
CA GLU A 310 -6.38 1.61 4.23
C GLU A 310 -6.31 3.11 4.54
N THR A 311 -5.20 3.57 5.13
CA THR A 311 -4.94 5.00 5.35
C THR A 311 -4.86 5.74 4.01
N GLN A 312 -4.07 5.25 3.06
CA GLN A 312 -3.95 5.84 1.72
C GLN A 312 -5.27 5.81 0.94
N LYS A 313 -6.03 4.71 1.01
CA LYS A 313 -7.35 4.63 0.39
C LYS A 313 -8.30 5.69 0.94
N SER A 314 -8.26 5.94 2.25
CA SER A 314 -9.09 6.96 2.89
C SER A 314 -8.77 8.38 2.39
N LEU A 315 -7.48 8.70 2.19
CA LEU A 315 -7.02 10.00 1.66
C LEU A 315 -7.56 10.27 0.26
N PHE A 316 -7.62 9.25 -0.60
CA PHE A 316 -8.04 9.39 -2.00
C PHE A 316 -9.55 9.22 -2.21
N GLY A 317 -10.34 8.88 -1.19
CA GLY A 317 -11.81 8.75 -1.30
C GLY A 317 -12.50 9.99 -1.90
N PRO A 318 -12.20 11.23 -1.47
CA PRO A 318 -12.72 12.45 -2.09
C PRO A 318 -12.26 12.64 -3.55
N VAL A 319 -11.03 12.26 -3.87
CA VAL A 319 -10.46 12.37 -5.23
C VAL A 319 -11.20 11.43 -6.18
N ILE A 320 -11.41 10.18 -5.76
CA ILE A 320 -12.16 9.16 -6.50
C ILE A 320 -13.55 9.69 -6.88
N ARG A 321 -14.30 10.25 -5.93
CA ARG A 321 -15.61 10.86 -6.18
C ARG A 321 -15.54 12.01 -7.19
N GLY A 322 -14.47 12.79 -7.19
CA GLY A 322 -14.24 13.87 -8.13
C GLY A 322 -13.82 13.45 -9.54
N MET A 323 -13.45 12.17 -9.76
CA MET A 323 -12.96 11.65 -11.04
C MET A 323 -13.92 10.65 -11.71
N GLY A 324 -15.22 10.72 -11.38
CA GLY A 324 -16.21 9.71 -11.78
C GLY A 324 -16.23 9.36 -13.27
N GLU A 325 -16.25 10.33 -14.19
CA GLU A 325 -16.33 10.04 -15.63
C GLU A 325 -15.07 9.35 -16.18
N SER A 326 -13.89 9.84 -15.81
CA SER A 326 -12.62 9.26 -16.22
C SER A 326 -12.44 7.86 -15.63
N LEU A 327 -12.77 7.69 -14.34
CA LEU A 327 -12.71 6.38 -13.66
C LEU A 327 -13.70 5.38 -14.25
N LEU A 328 -14.94 5.78 -14.56
CA LEU A 328 -15.92 4.90 -15.20
C LEU A 328 -15.44 4.43 -16.57
N THR A 329 -14.82 5.32 -17.35
CA THR A 329 -14.29 5.00 -18.69
C THR A 329 -13.18 3.96 -18.59
N VAL A 330 -12.21 4.18 -17.70
CA VAL A 330 -11.09 3.26 -17.48
C VAL A 330 -11.58 1.94 -16.86
N ALA A 331 -12.48 2.00 -15.88
CA ALA A 331 -13.06 0.83 -15.23
C ALA A 331 -13.78 -0.09 -16.21
N SER A 332 -14.59 0.48 -17.12
CA SER A 332 -15.30 -0.31 -18.15
C SER A 332 -14.34 -1.08 -19.04
N ARG A 333 -13.21 -0.46 -19.42
CA ARG A 333 -12.15 -1.12 -20.19
C ARG A 333 -11.52 -2.26 -19.39
N ARG A 334 -11.08 -2.00 -18.15
CA ARG A 334 -10.41 -2.99 -17.29
C ARG A 334 -11.27 -4.20 -16.94
N ILE A 335 -12.56 -4.00 -16.67
CA ILE A 335 -13.48 -5.11 -16.39
C ILE A 335 -13.63 -6.04 -17.61
N ARG A 336 -13.51 -5.50 -18.83
CA ARG A 336 -13.68 -6.26 -20.08
C ARG A 336 -12.40 -6.92 -20.57
N THR A 337 -11.27 -6.23 -20.47
CA THR A 337 -10.00 -6.66 -21.10
C THR A 337 -8.90 -6.98 -20.10
N GLY A 338 -9.10 -6.66 -18.82
CA GLY A 338 -8.12 -6.92 -17.77
C GLY A 338 -8.13 -8.37 -17.30
N ASP A 339 -7.11 -8.72 -16.52
CA ASP A 339 -7.09 -9.95 -15.76
C ASP A 339 -8.09 -9.89 -14.59
N SER A 340 -8.39 -11.05 -14.00
CA SER A 340 -9.35 -11.13 -12.89
C SER A 340 -8.97 -10.26 -11.70
N SER A 341 -7.67 -10.17 -11.39
CA SER A 341 -7.16 -9.36 -10.28
C SER A 341 -7.44 -7.88 -10.48
N SER A 342 -7.12 -7.34 -11.67
CA SER A 342 -7.42 -5.94 -12.00
C SER A 342 -8.92 -5.67 -12.03
N ALA A 343 -9.72 -6.59 -12.59
CA ALA A 343 -11.18 -6.46 -12.58
C ALA A 343 -11.74 -6.40 -11.14
N ILE A 344 -11.29 -7.29 -10.25
CA ILE A 344 -11.71 -7.31 -8.84
C ILE A 344 -11.39 -5.99 -8.14
N ALA A 345 -10.19 -5.46 -8.33
CA ALA A 345 -9.80 -4.21 -7.69
C ALA A 345 -10.65 -3.02 -8.17
N VAL A 346 -10.89 -2.94 -9.48
CA VAL A 346 -11.78 -1.93 -10.06
C VAL A 346 -13.18 -2.05 -9.47
N LEU A 347 -13.75 -3.26 -9.40
CA LEU A 347 -15.08 -3.50 -8.85
C LEU A 347 -15.20 -3.07 -7.39
N ARG A 348 -14.16 -3.24 -6.58
CA ARG A 348 -14.12 -2.79 -5.17
C ARG A 348 -14.08 -1.27 -5.04
N LEU A 349 -13.54 -0.56 -6.03
CA LEU A 349 -13.46 0.90 -6.01
C LEU A 349 -14.78 1.55 -6.44
N LEU A 350 -15.51 0.96 -7.39
CA LEU A 350 -16.72 1.56 -7.97
C LEU A 350 -17.77 2.04 -6.95
N PRO A 351 -18.07 1.34 -5.84
CA PRO A 351 -19.03 1.83 -4.85
C PRO A 351 -18.65 3.18 -4.22
N LEU A 352 -17.34 3.46 -4.11
CA LEU A 352 -16.81 4.69 -3.52
C LEU A 352 -17.07 5.92 -4.39
N LEU A 353 -17.35 5.73 -5.68
CA LEU A 353 -17.77 6.82 -6.57
C LEU A 353 -19.12 7.41 -6.13
N GLY A 354 -19.98 6.61 -5.50
CA GLY A 354 -21.34 7.01 -5.14
C GLY A 354 -22.22 7.37 -6.33
N ASP A 355 -21.89 6.86 -7.53
CA ASP A 355 -22.54 7.21 -8.78
C ASP A 355 -23.37 6.03 -9.31
N LYS A 356 -24.67 6.23 -9.53
CA LYS A 356 -25.56 5.21 -10.10
C LYS A 356 -25.14 4.71 -11.49
N ARG A 357 -24.32 5.47 -12.23
CA ARG A 357 -23.74 5.08 -13.53
C ARG A 357 -22.84 3.84 -13.42
N VAL A 358 -22.41 3.43 -12.23
CA VAL A 358 -21.65 2.19 -12.01
C VAL A 358 -22.52 0.94 -12.13
N VAL A 359 -23.84 1.02 -11.91
CA VAL A 359 -24.72 -0.16 -11.85
C VAL A 359 -24.69 -1.01 -13.12
N PRO A 360 -24.77 -0.43 -14.35
CA PRO A 360 -24.64 -1.22 -15.58
C PRO A 360 -23.29 -1.95 -15.70
N LEU A 361 -22.19 -1.33 -15.25
CA LEU A 361 -20.86 -1.95 -15.26
C LEU A 361 -20.78 -3.13 -14.29
N LEU A 362 -21.34 -2.98 -13.09
CA LEU A 362 -21.40 -4.05 -12.09
C LEU A 362 -22.27 -5.22 -12.56
N LEU A 363 -23.41 -4.93 -13.20
CA LEU A 363 -24.26 -5.97 -13.79
C LEU A 363 -23.55 -6.68 -14.95
N GLN A 364 -22.80 -5.97 -15.79
CA GLN A 364 -21.99 -6.59 -16.85
C GLN A 364 -20.92 -7.52 -16.27
N ALA A 365 -20.30 -7.16 -15.14
CA ALA A 365 -19.30 -7.99 -14.48
C ALA A 365 -19.85 -9.31 -13.92
N LEU A 366 -21.17 -9.44 -13.77
CA LEU A 366 -21.82 -10.71 -13.42
C LEU A 366 -21.70 -11.74 -14.54
N GLU A 367 -21.51 -11.33 -15.79
CA GLU A 367 -21.33 -12.25 -16.92
C GLU A 367 -19.87 -12.71 -17.10
N ASN A 368 -18.97 -12.32 -16.18
CA ASN A 368 -17.58 -12.76 -16.23
C ASN A 368 -17.46 -14.25 -15.90
N LEU A 369 -16.59 -14.96 -16.63
CA LEU A 369 -16.36 -16.40 -16.44
C LEU A 369 -15.75 -16.71 -15.07
N ASP A 370 -15.00 -15.78 -14.48
CA ASP A 370 -14.35 -15.97 -13.20
C ASP A 370 -15.29 -15.70 -12.01
N ALA A 371 -15.45 -16.70 -11.14
CA ALA A 371 -16.36 -16.64 -9.99
C ALA A 371 -15.98 -15.55 -8.97
N PRO A 372 -14.70 -15.40 -8.58
CA PRO A 372 -14.19 -14.23 -7.86
C PRO A 372 -14.66 -12.87 -8.38
N VAL A 373 -14.65 -12.65 -9.70
CA VAL A 373 -15.10 -11.39 -10.33
C VAL A 373 -16.60 -11.21 -10.12
N ARG A 374 -17.41 -12.25 -10.41
CA ARG A 374 -18.87 -12.21 -10.20
C ARG A 374 -19.24 -11.94 -8.74
N ARG A 375 -18.59 -12.62 -7.79
CA ARG A 375 -18.82 -12.41 -6.35
C ARG A 375 -18.47 -10.98 -5.94
N THR A 376 -17.36 -10.45 -6.43
CA THR A 376 -16.96 -9.07 -6.15
C THR A 376 -17.96 -8.07 -6.73
N ALA A 377 -18.48 -8.32 -7.93
CA ALA A 377 -19.51 -7.47 -8.55
C ALA A 377 -20.81 -7.44 -7.73
N ILE A 378 -21.26 -8.58 -7.19
CA ILE A 378 -22.43 -8.63 -6.30
C ILE A 378 -22.15 -7.88 -4.99
N ALA A 379 -20.98 -8.06 -4.38
CA ALA A 379 -20.61 -7.34 -3.17
C ALA A 379 -20.59 -5.82 -3.42
N ALA A 380 -20.03 -5.40 -4.54
CA ALA A 380 -20.02 -4.01 -4.96
C ALA A 380 -21.44 -3.46 -5.16
N LEU A 381 -22.36 -4.22 -5.78
CA LEU A 381 -23.77 -3.82 -5.88
C LEU A 381 -24.41 -3.62 -4.50
N ALA A 382 -24.06 -4.45 -3.52
CA ALA A 382 -24.56 -4.36 -2.16
C ALA A 382 -23.97 -3.17 -1.38
N ASP A 383 -22.73 -2.79 -1.68
CA ASP A 383 -22.03 -1.67 -1.04
C ASP A 383 -22.35 -0.30 -1.67
N LEU A 384 -23.15 -0.27 -2.76
CA LEU A 384 -23.56 0.99 -3.36
C LEU A 384 -24.42 1.82 -2.40
N PRO A 385 -24.18 3.15 -2.31
CA PRO A 385 -25.08 4.02 -1.60
C PRO A 385 -26.41 4.13 -2.35
N GLY A 386 -27.52 4.01 -1.63
CA GLY A 386 -28.87 4.16 -2.18
C GLY A 386 -29.63 2.85 -2.41
N SER A 387 -30.71 2.92 -3.20
CA SER A 387 -31.61 1.79 -3.47
C SER A 387 -31.27 1.03 -4.75
N GLU A 388 -30.50 1.65 -5.64
CA GLU A 388 -30.15 1.15 -6.97
C GLU A 388 -29.35 -0.16 -6.89
N GLY A 389 -28.42 -0.23 -5.94
CA GLY A 389 -27.68 -1.45 -5.62
C GLY A 389 -28.59 -2.60 -5.19
N LYS A 390 -29.54 -2.30 -4.30
CA LYS A 390 -30.55 -3.28 -3.84
C LYS A 390 -31.43 -3.78 -4.99
N GLU A 391 -31.87 -2.89 -5.87
CA GLU A 391 -32.68 -3.26 -7.05
C GLU A 391 -31.89 -4.09 -8.06
N ALA A 392 -30.61 -3.78 -8.25
CA ALA A 392 -29.71 -4.57 -9.10
C ALA A 392 -29.42 -5.96 -8.51
N LEU A 393 -29.29 -6.09 -7.18
CA LEU A 393 -29.18 -7.39 -6.53
C LEU A 393 -30.41 -8.28 -6.79
N VAL A 394 -31.62 -7.71 -6.83
CA VAL A 394 -32.83 -8.48 -7.19
C VAL A 394 -32.73 -9.04 -8.60
N LYS A 395 -32.14 -8.29 -9.55
CA LYS A 395 -31.89 -8.79 -10.92
C LYS A 395 -30.87 -9.93 -10.92
N ALA A 396 -29.85 -9.87 -10.07
CA ALA A 396 -28.83 -10.92 -9.95
C ALA A 396 -29.39 -12.29 -9.47
N LEU A 397 -30.60 -12.32 -8.89
CA LEU A 397 -31.29 -13.57 -8.56
C LEU A 397 -31.67 -14.41 -9.79
N ALA A 398 -31.76 -13.79 -10.97
CA ALA A 398 -32.06 -14.46 -12.24
C ALA A 398 -30.82 -15.01 -12.96
N HIS A 399 -29.63 -14.87 -12.36
CA HIS A 399 -28.38 -15.34 -12.97
C HIS A 399 -28.37 -16.86 -13.17
N TRP A 400 -27.75 -17.34 -14.26
CA TRP A 400 -27.75 -18.76 -14.62
C TRP A 400 -26.93 -19.63 -13.64
N ASP A 401 -25.80 -19.11 -13.15
CA ASP A 401 -24.92 -19.80 -12.21
C ASP A 401 -25.52 -19.87 -10.78
N PRO A 402 -25.75 -21.08 -10.21
CA PRO A 402 -26.27 -21.25 -8.85
C PRO A 402 -25.41 -20.62 -7.74
N GLU A 403 -24.08 -20.61 -7.88
CA GLU A 403 -23.22 -19.97 -6.87
C GLU A 403 -23.41 -18.46 -6.84
N THR A 404 -23.49 -17.85 -8.01
CA THR A 404 -23.77 -16.40 -8.17
C THR A 404 -25.14 -16.04 -7.58
N ARG A 405 -26.19 -16.82 -7.86
CA ARG A 405 -27.52 -16.64 -7.24
C ARG A 405 -27.45 -16.72 -5.72
N ARG A 406 -26.76 -17.74 -5.18
CA ARG A 406 -26.59 -17.92 -3.73
C ARG A 406 -25.89 -16.71 -3.10
N PHE A 407 -24.83 -16.21 -3.72
CA PHE A 407 -24.12 -15.06 -3.22
C PHE A 407 -24.99 -13.79 -3.27
N ALA A 408 -25.78 -13.58 -4.33
CA ALA A 408 -26.76 -12.49 -4.41
C ALA A 408 -27.79 -12.55 -3.28
N ILE A 409 -28.34 -13.74 -2.97
CA ILE A 409 -29.29 -13.94 -1.86
C ILE A 409 -28.65 -13.55 -0.51
N ARG A 410 -27.39 -13.94 -0.29
CA ARG A 410 -26.66 -13.59 0.92
C ARG A 410 -26.52 -12.07 1.08
N GLU A 411 -26.09 -11.40 0.01
CA GLU A 411 -25.88 -9.96 0.03
C GLU A 411 -27.21 -9.19 0.14
N ILE A 412 -28.30 -9.68 -0.46
CA ILE A 412 -29.67 -9.17 -0.25
C ILE A 412 -30.07 -9.19 1.22
N GLY A 413 -29.72 -10.27 1.94
CA GLY A 413 -29.97 -10.40 3.37
C GLY A 413 -29.13 -9.41 4.18
N ARG A 414 -27.85 -9.27 3.84
CA ARG A 414 -26.93 -8.30 4.49
C ARG A 414 -27.45 -6.86 4.39
N VAL A 415 -27.88 -6.45 3.19
CA VAL A 415 -28.37 -5.08 2.96
C VAL A 415 -29.85 -4.90 3.26
N ARG A 416 -30.52 -5.94 3.75
CA ARG A 416 -31.96 -5.98 4.04
C ARG A 416 -32.80 -5.42 2.89
N ALA A 417 -32.61 -5.95 1.68
CA ALA A 417 -33.35 -5.49 0.51
C ALA A 417 -34.80 -6.03 0.53
N GLU A 418 -35.70 -5.34 1.23
CA GLU A 418 -37.11 -5.74 1.37
C GLU A 418 -37.83 -5.93 0.03
N LYS A 419 -37.53 -5.13 -0.99
CA LYS A 419 -38.09 -5.29 -2.35
C LYS A 419 -37.74 -6.65 -2.99
N ALA A 420 -36.75 -7.39 -2.45
CA ALA A 420 -36.41 -8.73 -2.91
C ALA A 420 -37.35 -9.82 -2.36
N LEU A 421 -38.18 -9.52 -1.37
CA LEU A 421 -39.03 -10.51 -0.69
C LEU A 421 -39.87 -11.34 -1.66
N PRO A 422 -40.62 -10.77 -2.63
CA PRO A 422 -41.42 -11.57 -3.56
C PRO A 422 -40.55 -12.53 -4.38
N ALA A 423 -39.36 -12.10 -4.80
CA ALA A 423 -38.43 -12.94 -5.55
C ALA A 423 -37.84 -14.06 -4.69
N LEU A 424 -37.48 -13.79 -3.43
CA LEU A 424 -36.98 -14.79 -2.49
C LEU A 424 -38.05 -15.83 -2.11
N VAL A 425 -39.28 -15.38 -1.84
CA VAL A 425 -40.43 -16.26 -1.58
C VAL A 425 -40.66 -17.16 -2.79
N ARG A 426 -40.67 -16.59 -3.98
CA ARG A 426 -40.78 -17.35 -5.22
C ARG A 426 -39.66 -18.36 -5.38
N ILE A 427 -38.40 -18.04 -5.10
CA ILE A 427 -37.31 -19.04 -5.12
C ILE A 427 -37.58 -20.17 -4.13
N LEU A 428 -38.17 -19.90 -2.97
CA LEU A 428 -38.51 -20.93 -2.00
C LEU A 428 -39.70 -21.82 -2.45
N GLU A 429 -40.57 -21.30 -3.32
CA GLU A 429 -41.82 -21.94 -3.82
C GLU A 429 -41.67 -22.60 -5.20
N ASP A 430 -41.11 -21.89 -6.18
CA ASP A 430 -40.94 -22.26 -7.60
C ASP A 430 -39.80 -23.25 -7.85
N ILE A 431 -38.99 -23.59 -6.84
CA ILE A 431 -38.02 -24.68 -7.00
C ILE A 431 -38.81 -25.99 -7.08
N ASN A 432 -39.14 -26.34 -8.32
CA ASN A 432 -39.48 -27.67 -8.78
C ASN A 432 -38.66 -28.68 -7.98
N PHE A 433 -39.36 -29.67 -7.44
CA PHE A 433 -38.93 -30.76 -6.57
C PHE A 433 -37.60 -31.48 -6.98
N LEU A 434 -37.07 -31.18 -8.17
CA LEU A 434 -35.87 -31.71 -8.79
C LEU A 434 -34.59 -30.86 -8.64
N GLU A 435 -34.66 -29.54 -8.35
CA GLU A 435 -33.44 -28.76 -8.08
C GLU A 435 -32.95 -29.11 -6.66
N ARG A 436 -31.96 -30.02 -6.59
CA ARG A 436 -31.29 -30.52 -5.36
C ARG A 436 -30.47 -29.43 -4.62
N ASN A 437 -30.72 -28.15 -4.86
CA ASN A 437 -29.96 -27.03 -4.30
C ASN A 437 -30.41 -26.66 -2.88
N HIS A 438 -30.17 -27.59 -1.95
CA HIS A 438 -30.30 -27.38 -0.50
C HIS A 438 -29.61 -26.09 -0.04
N GLU A 439 -28.41 -25.81 -0.56
CA GLU A 439 -27.63 -24.63 -0.20
C GLU A 439 -28.33 -23.32 -0.59
N LEU A 440 -29.01 -23.28 -1.75
CA LEU A 440 -29.75 -22.11 -2.18
C LEU A 440 -30.94 -21.85 -1.25
N LYS A 441 -31.72 -22.89 -0.94
CA LYS A 441 -32.89 -22.79 -0.03
C LYS A 441 -32.48 -22.36 1.38
N LYS A 442 -31.37 -22.92 1.88
CA LYS A 442 -30.76 -22.53 3.15
C LYS A 442 -30.41 -21.05 3.15
N GLU A 443 -29.77 -20.55 2.09
CA GLU A 443 -29.41 -19.13 1.98
C GLU A 443 -30.65 -18.24 1.90
N VAL A 444 -31.71 -18.65 1.18
CA VAL A 444 -32.97 -17.90 1.12
C VAL A 444 -33.60 -17.78 2.50
N ILE A 445 -33.69 -18.87 3.28
CA ILE A 445 -34.29 -18.83 4.63
C ILE A 445 -33.50 -17.86 5.53
N LYS A 446 -32.16 -17.93 5.51
CA LYS A 446 -31.30 -17.01 6.27
C LYS A 446 -31.43 -15.55 5.81
N SER A 447 -31.57 -15.34 4.51
CA SER A 447 -31.75 -14.00 3.93
C SER A 447 -33.11 -13.42 4.35
N LEU A 448 -34.19 -14.20 4.30
CA LEU A 448 -35.52 -13.81 4.79
C LEU A 448 -35.50 -13.46 6.29
N GLU A 449 -34.82 -14.28 7.11
CA GLU A 449 -34.60 -14.00 8.54
C GLU A 449 -33.84 -12.67 8.74
N SER A 450 -32.80 -12.42 7.94
CA SER A 450 -31.96 -11.23 8.05
C SER A 450 -32.65 -9.94 7.58
N ILE A 451 -33.55 -10.04 6.58
CA ILE A 451 -34.38 -8.93 6.10
C ILE A 451 -35.33 -8.47 7.21
N GLY A 452 -35.86 -9.38 8.03
CA GLY A 452 -36.67 -8.99 9.18
C GLY A 452 -38.15 -8.71 8.88
N SER A 453 -38.62 -8.91 7.65
CA SER A 453 -39.99 -8.54 7.26
C SER A 453 -41.04 -9.58 7.68
N ALA A 454 -42.15 -9.08 8.23
CA ALA A 454 -43.35 -9.85 8.57
C ALA A 454 -43.91 -10.63 7.37
N ASP A 455 -43.75 -10.10 6.15
CA ASP A 455 -44.28 -10.70 4.93
C ASP A 455 -43.61 -12.04 4.59
N ALA A 456 -42.46 -12.34 5.20
CA ALA A 456 -41.80 -13.65 5.08
C ALA A 456 -42.43 -14.73 5.99
N LEU A 457 -43.17 -14.36 7.04
CA LEU A 457 -43.72 -15.31 8.01
C LEU A 457 -44.61 -16.40 7.38
N PRO A 458 -45.51 -16.11 6.42
CA PRO A 458 -46.37 -17.14 5.83
C PRO A 458 -45.58 -18.24 5.12
N VAL A 459 -44.49 -17.89 4.43
CA VAL A 459 -43.65 -18.88 3.75
C VAL A 459 -42.77 -19.65 4.75
N LEU A 460 -42.19 -18.96 5.74
CA LEU A 460 -41.34 -19.58 6.75
C LEU A 460 -42.13 -20.55 7.64
N ARG A 461 -43.36 -20.20 8.05
CA ARG A 461 -44.26 -21.09 8.81
C ARG A 461 -44.63 -22.35 8.04
N ARG A 462 -44.88 -22.26 6.73
CA ARG A 462 -45.13 -23.44 5.88
C ARG A 462 -43.94 -24.39 5.87
N TRP A 463 -42.71 -23.87 5.82
CA TRP A 463 -41.49 -24.69 5.86
C TRP A 463 -41.20 -25.24 7.26
N ALA A 464 -41.42 -24.45 8.31
CA ALA A 464 -41.32 -24.87 9.71
C ALA A 464 -42.32 -26.00 10.07
N GLY A 465 -43.51 -25.99 9.47
CA GLY A 465 -44.59 -26.94 9.72
C GLY A 465 -44.48 -28.30 8.99
N ARG A 466 -43.47 -28.53 8.14
CA ARG A 466 -43.35 -29.79 7.36
C ARG A 466 -43.04 -30.99 8.26
N ARG A 467 -44.05 -31.86 8.43
CA ARG A 467 -44.05 -32.97 9.41
C ARG A 467 -43.24 -34.20 8.95
N PHE A 468 -43.25 -34.51 7.65
CA PHE A 468 -42.48 -35.62 7.05
C PHE A 468 -41.33 -35.08 6.21
N MET A 469 -40.10 -35.24 6.70
CA MET A 469 -38.89 -34.88 5.95
C MET A 469 -37.83 -35.96 6.08
N VAL A 470 -37.42 -36.48 4.92
CA VAL A 470 -36.36 -37.48 4.81
C VAL A 470 -35.04 -36.76 4.51
N GLY A 471 -33.97 -37.14 5.22
CA GLY A 471 -32.62 -36.62 5.03
C GLY A 471 -32.22 -35.44 5.94
N ARG A 472 -30.94 -35.42 6.35
CA ARG A 472 -30.35 -34.42 7.27
C ARG A 472 -30.54 -32.98 6.77
N LYS A 473 -30.39 -32.78 5.46
CA LYS A 473 -30.54 -31.49 4.76
C LYS A 473 -31.93 -30.89 4.94
N ASN A 474 -32.98 -31.67 4.71
CA ASN A 474 -34.35 -31.17 4.90
C ASN A 474 -34.62 -30.79 6.36
N LYS A 475 -34.16 -31.60 7.33
CA LYS A 475 -34.26 -31.28 8.78
C LYS A 475 -33.60 -29.95 9.11
N GLU A 476 -32.44 -29.65 8.54
CA GLU A 476 -31.75 -28.36 8.69
C GLU A 476 -32.60 -27.20 8.16
N LEU A 477 -33.23 -27.32 6.97
CA LEU A 477 -34.09 -26.25 6.43
C LEU A 477 -35.28 -25.94 7.35
N ARG A 478 -35.90 -26.97 7.94
CA ARG A 478 -37.00 -26.76 8.90
C ARG A 478 -36.51 -26.11 10.18
N PHE A 479 -35.37 -26.54 10.70
CA PHE A 479 -34.77 -25.93 11.89
C PHE A 479 -34.50 -24.43 11.65
N LEU A 480 -33.89 -24.08 10.51
CA LEU A 480 -33.65 -22.69 10.13
C LEU A 480 -34.95 -21.91 9.96
N ALA A 481 -35.98 -22.51 9.35
CA ALA A 481 -37.28 -21.87 9.20
C ALA A 481 -37.99 -21.65 10.55
N GLN A 482 -37.89 -22.60 11.48
CA GLN A 482 -38.44 -22.46 12.84
C GLN A 482 -37.75 -21.31 13.58
N ARG A 483 -36.42 -21.29 13.58
CA ARG A 483 -35.62 -20.22 14.18
C ARG A 483 -35.98 -18.85 13.58
N ALA A 484 -36.09 -18.78 12.26
CA ALA A 484 -36.46 -17.53 11.59
C ALA A 484 -37.88 -17.07 11.98
N VAL A 485 -38.84 -17.99 12.11
CA VAL A 485 -40.18 -17.65 12.61
C VAL A 485 -40.12 -17.13 14.04
N GLU A 486 -39.40 -17.80 14.94
CA GLU A 486 -39.25 -17.38 16.34
C GLU A 486 -38.67 -15.95 16.42
N HIS A 487 -37.54 -15.72 15.75
CA HIS A 487 -36.87 -14.42 15.70
C HIS A 487 -37.78 -13.29 15.18
N LEU A 488 -38.48 -13.53 14.07
CA LEU A 488 -39.39 -12.55 13.48
C LEU A 488 -40.66 -12.32 14.33
N SER A 489 -41.08 -13.33 15.10
CA SER A 489 -42.25 -13.23 15.99
C SER A 489 -41.93 -12.44 17.26
N GLU A 490 -40.71 -12.54 17.76
CA GLU A 490 -40.23 -11.81 18.94
C GLU A 490 -40.06 -10.32 18.64
N HIS A 491 -39.54 -9.96 17.46
CA HIS A 491 -39.44 -8.54 17.05
C HIS A 491 -40.80 -7.84 16.78
N GLN A 492 -41.91 -8.59 16.72
CA GLN A 492 -43.26 -8.04 16.60
C GLN A 492 -43.96 -7.80 17.94
N ARG A 493 -43.44 -8.37 19.03
CA ARG A 493 -43.94 -8.14 20.40
C ARG A 493 -43.21 -6.97 21.03
#